data_AF-A0A939L5H7-F1
#
_entry.id   AF-A0A939L5H7-F1
#
_cell.length_a   1.000
_cell.length_b   1.000
_cell.length_c   1.000
_cell.angle_alpha   90.00
_cell.angle_beta   90.00
_cell.angle_gamma   90.00
#
_symmetry.space_group_name_H-M   'P 1'
#
loop_
_entity.id
_entity.type
_entity.pdbx_description
1 polymer ?
#
loop_
_entity_poly.entity_id
_entity_poly.type
_entity_poly.pdbx_seq_one_letter_code
_entity_poly.pdbx_strand_id
1 'polypeptide(L)'
;YDVEGKSEGTEVSLRRYPVDPGDHTPRGIHALTDDHPGDALRYTAEVLARTEPRAELPAIRWLADTAAELPGLAVAVAALGPALHLLRLHDGLLLEARAERDWADPEPRIDPLLLGAAVACWLADGGDPARLPEHGLTVRTGEHRTRVSFSTGP
;
A
#
# COMPACT_ATOMS: atom_id res chain seq x y z
N TYR A 1 -10.69 5.42 2.63
CA TYR A 1 -9.94 5.97 3.77
C TYR A 1 -9.12 7.16 3.33
N ASP A 2 -8.89 8.09 4.24
CA ASP A 2 -7.98 9.20 4.04
C ASP A 2 -6.76 8.97 4.94
N VAL A 3 -5.57 8.99 4.35
CA VAL A 3 -4.33 8.65 5.05
C VAL A 3 -3.39 9.85 5.01
N GLU A 4 -3.11 10.38 6.20
CA GLU A 4 -2.05 11.37 6.39
C GLU A 4 -0.72 10.61 6.53
N GLY A 5 0.28 11.02 5.74
CA GLY A 5 1.60 10.42 5.73
C GLY A 5 2.70 11.47 5.83
N LYS A 6 3.82 11.07 6.41
CA LYS A 6 5.08 11.82 6.36
C LYS A 6 6.23 10.85 6.17
N SER A 7 7.08 11.07 5.18
CA SER A 7 8.33 10.33 5.04
C SER A 7 9.54 11.09 5.57
N GLU A 8 10.52 10.35 6.06
CA GLU A 8 11.86 10.81 6.40
C GLU A 8 12.85 9.74 5.98
N GLY A 9 13.45 9.90 4.80
CA GLY A 9 14.31 8.88 4.19
C GLY A 9 13.52 7.62 3.86
N THR A 10 13.79 6.52 4.58
CA THR A 10 13.11 5.23 4.40
C THR A 10 12.11 4.92 5.51
N GLU A 11 11.84 5.87 6.40
CA GLU A 11 10.82 5.74 7.43
C GLU A 11 9.58 6.55 7.03
N VAL A 12 8.41 5.93 7.12
CA VAL A 12 7.12 6.53 6.76
C VAL A 12 6.17 6.39 7.93
N SER A 13 5.69 7.52 8.44
CA SER A 13 4.69 7.57 9.50
C SER A 13 3.32 7.83 8.91
N LEU A 14 2.32 7.01 9.27
CA LEU A 14 0.97 7.09 8.75
C LEU A 14 -0.07 7.24 9.86
N ARG A 15 -1.15 7.96 9.54
CA ARG A 15 -2.40 8.01 10.30
C ARG A 15 -3.58 7.83 9.36
N ARG A 16 -4.43 6.84 9.66
CA ARG A 16 -5.61 6.51 8.86
C ARG A 16 -6.87 7.10 9.49
N TYR A 17 -7.66 7.79 8.69
CA TYR A 17 -8.95 8.35 9.06
C TYR A 17 -10.07 7.72 8.19
N PRO A 18 -11.27 7.52 8.75
CA PRO A 18 -12.43 7.18 7.94
C PRO A 18 -12.73 8.33 6.96
N VAL A 19 -13.21 8.01 5.76
CA VAL A 19 -13.71 9.03 4.82
C VAL A 19 -15.17 9.30 5.17
N ASP A 20 -15.49 10.57 5.43
CA ASP A 20 -16.86 11.05 5.53
C ASP A 20 -17.24 11.72 4.19
N PRO A 21 -18.21 11.17 3.44
CA PRO A 21 -18.68 11.78 2.18
C PRO A 21 -19.34 13.16 2.37
N GLY A 22 -19.81 13.49 3.58
CA GLY A 22 -20.48 14.75 3.91
C GLY A 22 -19.55 15.88 4.33
N ASP A 23 -18.31 15.57 4.70
CA ASP A 23 -17.26 16.51 5.12
C ASP A 23 -15.91 16.09 4.53
N HIS A 24 -15.77 16.27 3.21
CA HIS A 24 -14.56 15.87 2.50
C HIS A 24 -13.49 16.96 2.57
N THR A 25 -12.81 17.06 3.71
CA THR A 25 -11.53 17.75 3.79
C THR A 25 -10.41 16.73 3.54
N PRO A 26 -9.76 16.72 2.36
CA PRO A 26 -8.69 15.78 2.07
C PRO A 26 -7.47 16.02 2.97
N ARG A 27 -6.93 14.96 3.56
CA ARG A 27 -5.81 14.97 4.53
C ARG A 27 -4.50 14.45 3.94
N GLY A 28 -4.53 13.87 2.75
CA GLY A 28 -3.37 13.36 2.07
C GLY A 28 -3.79 12.35 1.02
N ILE A 29 -3.57 11.07 1.32
CA ILE A 29 -3.70 9.98 0.37
C ILE A 29 -5.10 9.37 0.44
N HIS A 30 -5.81 9.36 -0.69
CA HIS A 30 -7.05 8.62 -0.80
C HIS A 30 -6.79 7.13 -1.05
N ALA A 31 -7.05 6.31 -0.03
CA ALA A 31 -6.75 4.86 -0.05
C ALA A 31 -8.02 4.04 0.17
N LEU A 32 -8.26 3.03 -0.67
CA LEU A 32 -9.44 2.17 -0.61
C LEU A 32 -9.07 0.70 -0.54
N THR A 33 -9.97 -0.09 0.04
CA THR A 33 -9.95 -1.56 -0.05
C THR A 33 -10.87 -2.03 -1.19
N ASP A 34 -10.63 -3.22 -1.74
CA ASP A 34 -11.36 -3.76 -2.89
C ASP A 34 -12.77 -4.30 -2.57
N ASP A 35 -13.13 -4.35 -1.29
CA ASP A 35 -14.46 -4.70 -0.77
C ASP A 35 -15.50 -3.57 -0.89
N HIS A 36 -15.15 -2.44 -1.51
CA HIS A 36 -16.06 -1.32 -1.79
C HIS A 36 -16.39 -1.20 -3.30
N PRO A 37 -17.01 -2.23 -3.94
CA PRO A 37 -17.36 -2.16 -5.35
C PRO A 37 -18.45 -1.10 -5.59
N GLY A 38 -18.23 -0.20 -6.55
CA GLY A 38 -19.23 0.77 -7.02
C GLY A 38 -19.17 2.15 -6.37
N ASP A 39 -18.17 2.43 -5.53
CA ASP A 39 -17.94 3.77 -5.01
C ASP A 39 -17.39 4.68 -6.12
N ALA A 40 -18.04 5.82 -6.37
CA ALA A 40 -17.56 6.84 -7.31
C ALA A 40 -16.15 7.34 -6.92
N LEU A 41 -15.81 7.27 -5.63
CA LEU A 41 -14.50 7.63 -5.09
C LEU A 41 -13.37 6.66 -5.53
N ARG A 42 -13.71 5.50 -6.10
CA ARG A 42 -12.71 4.55 -6.61
C ARG A 42 -11.83 5.14 -7.70
N TYR A 43 -12.38 6.03 -8.53
CA TYR A 43 -11.63 6.69 -9.61
C TYR A 43 -10.71 7.81 -9.11
N THR A 44 -10.86 8.25 -7.86
CA THR A 44 -10.00 9.25 -7.23
C THR A 44 -8.99 8.64 -6.26
N ALA A 45 -8.96 7.31 -6.15
CA ALA A 45 -8.02 6.63 -5.28
C ALA A 45 -6.59 6.72 -5.83
N GLU A 46 -5.64 6.99 -4.92
CA GLU A 46 -4.22 6.86 -5.17
C GLU A 46 -3.73 5.46 -4.81
N VAL A 47 -4.41 4.81 -3.84
CA VAL A 47 -4.08 3.47 -3.37
C VAL A 47 -5.32 2.59 -3.40
N LEU A 48 -5.19 1.39 -3.97
CA LEU A 48 -6.21 0.34 -3.88
C LEU A 48 -5.58 -0.94 -3.34
N ALA A 49 -6.17 -1.49 -2.29
CA ALA A 49 -5.67 -2.67 -1.60
C ALA A 49 -6.69 -3.81 -1.60
N ARG A 50 -6.30 -4.97 -2.12
CA ARG A 50 -7.00 -6.23 -1.89
C ARG A 50 -6.51 -6.89 -0.62
N THR A 51 -7.43 -7.07 0.33
CA THR A 51 -7.13 -7.58 1.67
C THR A 51 -7.22 -9.10 1.78
N GLU A 52 -8.03 -9.75 0.94
CA GLU A 52 -8.22 -11.20 0.95
C GLU A 52 -7.09 -11.92 0.17
N PRO A 53 -6.20 -12.69 0.85
CA PRO A 53 -5.12 -13.40 0.18
C PRO A 53 -5.59 -14.60 -0.65
N ARG A 54 -6.74 -15.21 -0.33
CA ARG A 54 -7.30 -16.37 -1.02
C ARG A 54 -8.48 -16.01 -1.93
N ALA A 55 -8.33 -14.92 -2.68
CA ALA A 55 -9.31 -14.50 -3.67
C ALA A 55 -9.32 -15.43 -4.90
N GLU A 56 -10.45 -15.48 -5.61
CA GLU A 56 -10.63 -16.30 -6.82
C GLU A 56 -9.65 -15.93 -7.93
N LEU A 57 -9.37 -14.63 -8.10
CA LEU A 57 -8.43 -14.13 -9.10
C LEU A 57 -6.99 -14.09 -8.53
N PRO A 58 -5.99 -14.67 -9.21
CA PRO A 58 -4.59 -14.57 -8.80
C PRO A 58 -4.15 -13.11 -8.63
N ALA A 59 -3.34 -12.83 -7.61
CA ALA A 59 -2.91 -11.46 -7.26
C ALA A 59 -2.29 -10.69 -8.43
N ILE A 60 -1.40 -11.34 -9.19
CA ILE A 60 -0.76 -10.72 -10.36
C ILE A 60 -1.77 -10.31 -11.45
N ARG A 61 -2.79 -11.13 -11.69
CA ARG A 61 -3.85 -10.82 -12.67
C ARG A 61 -4.74 -9.70 -12.15
N TRP A 62 -5.13 -9.78 -10.88
CA TRP A 62 -5.92 -8.72 -10.24
C TRP A 62 -5.21 -7.36 -10.31
N LEU A 63 -3.90 -7.31 -10.05
CA LEU A 63 -3.12 -6.07 -10.15
C LEU A 63 -3.05 -5.54 -11.60
N ALA A 64 -2.90 -6.42 -12.59
CA ALA A 64 -2.88 -6.03 -13.99
C ALA A 64 -4.23 -5.46 -14.45
N ASP A 65 -5.32 -6.16 -14.12
CA ASP A 65 -6.68 -5.73 -14.46
C ASP A 65 -7.03 -4.41 -13.74
N THR A 66 -6.67 -4.29 -12.46
CA THR A 66 -6.84 -3.07 -11.66
C THR A 66 -6.11 -1.88 -12.26
N ALA A 67 -4.85 -2.06 -12.67
CA ALA A 67 -4.07 -0.98 -13.27
C ALA A 67 -4.61 -0.56 -14.65
N ALA A 68 -5.19 -1.50 -15.40
CA ALA A 68 -5.84 -1.20 -16.67
C ALA A 68 -7.16 -0.44 -16.48
N GLU A 69 -7.93 -0.80 -15.46
CA GLU A 69 -9.20 -0.15 -15.11
C GLU A 69 -8.98 1.24 -14.48
N LEU A 70 -7.95 1.38 -13.65
CA LEU A 70 -7.68 2.56 -12.83
C LEU A 70 -6.23 3.06 -13.05
N PRO A 71 -5.96 3.72 -14.19
CA PRO A 71 -4.61 4.18 -14.54
C PRO A 71 -4.08 5.31 -13.63
N GLY A 72 -4.95 5.92 -12.81
CA GLY A 72 -4.59 6.97 -11.86
C GLY A 72 -4.01 6.47 -10.53
N LEU A 73 -3.99 5.16 -10.28
CA LEU A 73 -3.45 4.60 -9.03
C LEU A 73 -1.93 4.81 -8.96
N ALA A 74 -1.47 5.37 -7.85
CA ALA A 74 -0.06 5.40 -7.51
C ALA A 74 0.44 3.99 -7.15
N VAL A 75 -0.35 3.25 -6.35
CA VAL A 75 -0.01 1.93 -5.85
C VAL A 75 -1.25 1.03 -5.78
N ALA A 76 -1.19 -0.14 -6.42
CA ALA A 76 -2.14 -1.23 -6.18
C ALA A 76 -1.45 -2.33 -5.35
N VAL A 77 -2.14 -2.86 -4.33
CA VAL A 77 -1.59 -3.86 -3.40
C VAL A 77 -2.52 -5.07 -3.33
N ALA A 78 -1.97 -6.28 -3.41
CA ALA A 78 -2.70 -7.51 -3.17
C ALA A 78 -2.03 -8.28 -2.02
N ALA A 79 -2.80 -8.64 -0.99
CA ALA A 79 -2.36 -9.56 0.04
C ALA A 79 -2.05 -10.95 -0.55
N LEU A 80 -0.93 -11.53 -0.14
CA LEU A 80 -0.57 -12.94 -0.34
C LEU A 80 -0.58 -13.72 0.98
N GLY A 81 -0.52 -12.99 2.10
CA GLY A 81 -0.64 -13.48 3.46
C GLY A 81 -0.44 -12.32 4.45
N PRO A 82 -0.44 -12.59 5.78
CA PRO A 82 -0.38 -11.52 6.79
C PRO A 82 0.89 -10.65 6.72
N ALA A 83 2.00 -11.22 6.27
CA ALA A 83 3.30 -10.56 6.17
C ALA A 83 3.74 -10.32 4.72
N LEU A 84 2.99 -10.83 3.72
CA LEU A 84 3.47 -10.93 2.34
C LEU A 84 2.45 -10.31 1.38
N HIS A 85 2.93 -9.42 0.52
CA HIS A 85 2.09 -8.63 -0.36
C HIS A 85 2.75 -8.49 -1.73
N LEU A 86 1.93 -8.35 -2.76
CA LEU A 86 2.38 -8.01 -4.11
C LEU A 86 1.89 -6.60 -4.44
N LEU A 87 2.78 -5.76 -4.95
CA LEU A 87 2.50 -4.37 -5.30
C LEU A 87 2.73 -4.17 -6.78
N ARG A 88 1.89 -3.35 -7.39
CA ARG A 88 2.12 -2.75 -8.70
C ARG A 88 2.12 -1.24 -8.55
N LEU A 89 3.20 -0.60 -8.96
CA LEU A 89 3.33 0.86 -8.95
C LEU A 89 2.81 1.44 -10.26
N HIS A 90 2.57 2.76 -10.28
CA HIS A 90 2.04 3.46 -11.45
C HIS A 90 2.93 3.32 -12.71
N ASP A 91 4.24 3.17 -12.52
CA ASP A 91 5.23 3.00 -13.60
C ASP A 91 5.25 1.55 -14.16
N GLY A 92 4.42 0.68 -13.57
CA GLY A 92 4.31 -0.72 -13.93
C GLY A 92 5.26 -1.64 -13.16
N LEU A 93 6.13 -1.10 -12.29
CA LEU A 93 7.04 -1.90 -11.48
C LEU A 93 6.23 -2.82 -10.56
N LEU A 94 6.61 -4.10 -10.58
CA LEU A 94 6.03 -5.12 -9.71
C LEU A 94 7.02 -5.44 -8.58
N LEU A 95 6.54 -5.40 -7.33
CA LEU A 95 7.33 -5.66 -6.15
C LEU A 95 6.64 -6.66 -5.23
N GLU A 96 7.36 -7.67 -4.75
CA GLU A 96 6.95 -8.45 -3.58
C GLU A 96 7.46 -7.73 -2.32
N ALA A 97 6.56 -7.46 -1.38
CA ALA A 97 6.88 -6.85 -0.10
C ALA A 97 6.67 -7.84 1.05
N ARG A 98 7.65 -7.93 1.95
CA ARG A 98 7.62 -8.80 3.13
C ARG A 98 7.86 -7.99 4.40
N ALA A 99 6.92 -8.06 5.34
CA ALA A 99 7.13 -7.59 6.70
C ALA A 99 8.20 -8.46 7.37
N GLU A 100 9.28 -7.82 7.83
CA GLU A 100 10.41 -8.48 8.45
C GLU A 100 10.07 -8.91 9.88
N ARG A 101 10.60 -10.07 10.28
CA ARG A 101 10.43 -10.61 11.61
C ARG A 101 11.37 -9.89 12.58
N ASP A 102 10.83 -9.46 13.71
CA ASP A 102 11.60 -8.96 14.84
C ASP A 102 11.53 -9.99 15.99
N TRP A 103 12.51 -9.98 16.88
CA TRP A 103 12.46 -10.75 18.13
C TRP A 103 11.26 -10.36 19.00
N ALA A 104 10.83 -9.09 18.92
CA ALA A 104 9.65 -8.59 19.61
C ALA A 104 8.33 -8.99 18.93
N ASP A 105 8.35 -9.31 17.62
CA ASP A 105 7.17 -9.71 16.86
C ASP A 105 7.47 -10.94 15.96
N PRO A 106 7.23 -12.15 16.48
CA PRO A 106 7.54 -13.38 15.76
C PRO A 106 6.61 -13.66 14.58
N GLU A 107 5.47 -12.97 14.47
CA GLU A 107 4.49 -13.10 13.39
C GLU A 107 4.16 -11.72 12.83
N PRO A 108 5.11 -11.09 12.11
CA PRO A 108 4.93 -9.72 11.64
C PRO A 108 3.71 -9.62 10.72
N ARG A 109 2.92 -8.56 10.89
CA ARG A 109 1.74 -8.29 10.08
C ARG A 109 1.78 -6.86 9.57
N ILE A 110 1.33 -6.66 8.35
CA ILE A 110 1.12 -5.32 7.82
C ILE A 110 -0.19 -5.29 7.05
N ASP A 111 -1.01 -4.27 7.33
CA ASP A 111 -2.24 -4.02 6.58
C ASP A 111 -1.87 -3.59 5.15
N PRO A 112 -2.38 -4.25 4.10
CA PRO A 112 -2.05 -3.94 2.71
C PRO A 112 -2.39 -2.50 2.32
N LEU A 113 -3.44 -1.92 2.90
CA LEU A 113 -3.82 -0.53 2.65
C LEU A 113 -2.80 0.44 3.25
N LEU A 114 -2.31 0.15 4.47
CA LEU A 114 -1.26 0.95 5.10
C LEU A 114 0.09 0.78 4.38
N LEU A 115 0.40 -0.42 3.90
CA LEU A 115 1.59 -0.65 3.08
C LEU A 115 1.52 0.17 1.78
N GLY A 116 0.39 0.12 1.06
CA GLY A 116 0.19 0.90 -0.16
C GLY A 116 0.29 2.40 0.08
N ALA A 117 -0.33 2.90 1.16
CA ALA A 117 -0.24 4.30 1.55
C ALA A 117 1.19 4.72 1.95
N ALA A 118 1.96 3.84 2.60
CA ALA A 118 3.34 4.13 2.96
C ALA A 118 4.21 4.31 1.72
N VAL A 119 4.06 3.40 0.75
CA VAL A 119 4.79 3.47 -0.53
C VAL A 119 4.35 4.71 -1.31
N ALA A 120 3.05 4.99 -1.41
CA ALA A 120 2.54 6.19 -2.09
C ALA A 120 3.07 7.49 -1.45
N CYS A 121 3.07 7.59 -0.12
CA CYS A 121 3.63 8.73 0.60
C CYS A 121 5.12 8.94 0.30
N TRP A 122 5.89 7.85 0.31
CA TRP A 122 7.33 7.91 0.04
C TRP A 122 7.64 8.29 -1.41
N LEU A 123 6.85 7.79 -2.37
CA LEU A 123 6.96 8.18 -3.78
C LEU A 123 6.61 9.66 -3.97
N ALA A 124 5.56 10.16 -3.29
CA ALA A 124 5.17 11.57 -3.34
C ALA A 124 6.27 12.51 -2.81
N ASP A 125 7.07 12.06 -1.83
CA ASP A 125 8.21 12.78 -1.28
C ASP A 125 9.51 12.61 -2.13
N GLY A 126 9.42 12.00 -3.31
CA GLY A 126 10.52 11.89 -4.27
C GLY A 126 11.37 10.62 -4.15
N GLY A 127 10.86 9.58 -3.48
CA GLY A 127 11.50 8.27 -3.43
C GLY A 127 11.64 7.60 -4.81
N ASP A 128 12.79 6.96 -5.07
CA ASP A 128 13.06 6.22 -6.30
C ASP A 128 12.59 4.75 -6.15
N PRO A 129 11.48 4.32 -6.79
CA PRO A 129 10.94 2.98 -6.63
C PRO A 129 11.95 1.85 -6.91
N ALA A 130 12.93 2.08 -7.78
CA ALA A 130 13.97 1.10 -8.09
C ALA A 130 14.91 0.81 -6.91
N ARG A 131 14.96 1.68 -5.90
CA ARG A 131 15.80 1.55 -4.70
C ARG A 131 15.13 0.82 -3.55
N LEU A 132 13.81 0.61 -3.61
CA LEU A 132 13.07 -0.11 -2.56
C LEU A 132 13.65 -1.49 -2.23
N PRO A 133 14.10 -2.32 -3.22
CA PRO A 133 14.74 -3.60 -2.92
C PRO A 133 16.07 -3.48 -2.15
N GLU A 134 16.76 -2.34 -2.25
CA GLU A 134 18.05 -2.13 -1.58
C GLU A 134 17.86 -1.70 -0.12
N HIS A 135 16.90 -0.80 0.13
CA HIS A 135 16.79 -0.12 1.43
C HIS A 135 15.51 -0.40 2.20
N GLY A 136 14.52 -1.11 1.64
CA GLY A 136 13.26 -1.38 2.33
C GLY A 136 12.47 -0.13 2.72
N LEU A 137 11.41 -0.29 3.50
CA LEU A 137 10.75 0.81 4.20
C LEU A 137 10.47 0.42 5.64
N THR A 138 10.41 1.41 6.51
CA THR A 138 9.90 1.26 7.86
C THR A 138 8.58 1.98 7.97
N VAL A 139 7.49 1.25 8.18
CA VAL A 139 6.14 1.80 8.32
C VAL A 139 5.83 1.98 9.79
N ARG A 140 5.45 3.19 10.18
CA ARG A 140 5.05 3.53 11.55
C ARG A 140 3.59 3.92 11.61
N THR A 141 2.86 3.30 12.53
CA THR A 141 1.46 3.62 12.82
C THR A 141 1.27 3.76 14.33
N GLY A 142 1.26 5.01 14.79
CA GLY A 142 1.31 5.31 16.23
C GLY A 142 2.62 4.79 16.83
N GLU A 143 2.51 3.88 17.80
CA GLU A 143 3.66 3.26 18.47
C GLU A 143 4.21 2.04 17.74
N HIS A 144 3.47 1.47 16.78
CA HIS A 144 3.89 0.30 16.04
C HIS A 144 4.86 0.67 14.91
N ARG A 145 5.92 -0.12 14.75
CA ARG A 145 6.95 0.03 13.73
C ARG A 145 7.17 -1.31 13.03
N THR A 146 6.90 -1.36 11.73
CA THR A 146 7.08 -2.57 10.92
C THR A 146 8.14 -2.30 9.85
N ARG A 147 9.20 -3.10 9.85
CA ARG A 147 10.18 -3.07 8.78
C ARG A 147 9.69 -3.93 7.62
N VAL A 148 9.82 -3.43 6.40
CA VAL A 148 9.35 -4.07 5.18
C VAL A 148 10.50 -4.13 4.19
N SER A 149 10.81 -5.34 3.74
CA SER A 149 11.74 -5.58 2.63
C SER A 149 10.97 -5.71 1.33
N PHE A 150 11.61 -5.34 0.23
CA PHE A 150 11.06 -5.47 -1.12
C PHE A 150 11.98 -6.33 -1.97
N SER A 151 11.39 -7.01 -2.94
CA SER A 151 12.11 -7.65 -4.04
C SER A 151 11.33 -7.42 -5.33
N THR A 152 12.00 -7.43 -6.46
CA THR A 152 11.33 -7.38 -7.76
C THR A 152 10.41 -8.58 -7.89
N GLY A 153 9.13 -8.32 -8.18
CA GLY A 153 8.13 -9.36 -8.33
C GLY A 153 8.42 -10.30 -9.50
N PRO A 154 7.84 -11.51 -9.50
CA PRO A 154 7.98 -12.50 -10.57
C PRO A 154 7.29 -12.11 -11.89
#